data_AF-A0A357D081-F1
#
_entry.id   AF-A0A357D081-F1
#
_cell.length_a   1.000
_cell.length_b   1.000
_cell.length_c   1.000
_cell.angle_alpha   90.00
_cell.angle_beta   90.00
_cell.angle_gamma   90.00
#
_symmetry.space_group_name_H-M   'P 1'
#
loop_
_entity.id
_entity.type
_entity.pdbx_description
1 polymer ?
#
loop_
_entity_poly.entity_id
_entity_poly.type
_entity_poly.pdbx_seq_one_letter_code
_entity_poly.pdbx_strand_id
1 'polypeptide(L)' 'MNIQGLQKLTLLDYPGVVACTVFTGGCNFRCPFCHNASL' A
#
# COMPACT_ATOMS: atom_id res chain seq x y z
N MET A 1 -4.03 -11.23 9.28
CA MET A 1 -3.69 -10.24 8.22
C MET A 1 -4.58 -9.03 8.43
N ASN A 2 -4.02 -7.86 8.76
CA ASN A 2 -4.79 -6.62 8.97
C ASN A 2 -4.75 -5.81 7.66
N ILE A 3 -5.87 -5.73 6.94
CA ILE A 3 -5.95 -4.99 5.66
C ILE A 3 -6.53 -3.61 5.94
N GLN A 4 -5.81 -2.57 5.54
CA GLN A 4 -6.15 -1.16 5.77
C GLN A 4 -6.51 -0.42 4.48
N GLY A 5 -6.21 -1.00 3.33
CA GLY A 5 -6.57 -0.40 2.05
C GLY A 5 -6.43 -1.35 0.87
N LEU A 6 -7.13 -1.02 -0.21
CA LEU A 6 -7.03 -1.70 -1.49
C LEU A 6 -7.00 -0.67 -2.62
N GLN A 7 -5.88 -0.59 -3.31
CA GLN A 7 -5.82 0.07 -4.61
C GLN A 7 -6.18 -0.95 -5.67
N LYS A 8 -7.42 -0.84 -6.17
CA LYS A 8 -8.04 -1.82 -7.08
C LYS A 8 -7.27 -2.04 -8.37
N LEU A 9 -6.58 -1.01 -8.86
CA LEU A 9 -5.79 -1.05 -10.08
C LEU A 9 -4.47 -0.32 -9.87
N THR A 10 -3.38 -0.98 -10.23
CA THR A 10 -2.05 -0.40 -10.37
C THR A 10 -1.40 -0.94 -11.64
N LEU A 11 -0.64 -0.07 -12.29
CA LEU A 11 0.24 -0.41 -13.41
C LEU A 11 1.70 -0.12 -13.07
N LEU A 12 1.95 0.44 -11.88
CA LEU A 12 3.24 0.94 -11.45
C LEU A 12 3.92 -0.05 -10.50
N ASP A 13 3.16 -0.59 -9.53
CA ASP A 13 3.73 -1.45 -8.49
C ASP A 13 4.16 -2.82 -9.03
N TYR A 14 3.59 -3.23 -10.16
CA TYR A 14 4.01 -4.41 -10.90
C TYR A 14 4.01 -4.14 -12.41
N PRO A 15 5.10 -3.55 -12.96
CA PRO A 15 5.14 -3.07 -14.32
C PRO A 15 4.89 -4.15 -15.37
N GLY A 16 4.12 -3.80 -16.40
CA GLY A 16 3.80 -4.70 -17.52
C GLY A 16 2.65 -5.67 -17.24
N VAL A 17 2.04 -5.62 -16.05
CA VAL A 17 0.94 -6.48 -15.64
C VAL A 17 -0.17 -5.64 -14.99
N VAL A 18 -1.42 -6.01 -15.26
CA VAL A 18 -2.58 -5.44 -14.54
C VAL A 18 -2.64 -6.05 -13.15
N ALA A 19 -2.46 -5.23 -12.11
CA ALA A 19 -2.41 -5.70 -10.74
C ALA A 19 -3.27 -4.85 -9.80
N CYS A 20 -3.41 -5.30 -8.55
CA CYS A 20 -3.99 -4.54 -7.44
C CYS A 20 -3.03 -4.52 -6.25
N THR A 21 -3.02 -3.44 -5.48
CA THR A 21 -2.15 -3.29 -4.31
C THR A 21 -2.98 -3.37 -3.04
N VAL A 22 -2.65 -4.32 -2.17
CA VAL A 22 -3.28 -4.49 -0.86
C VAL A 22 -2.37 -3.88 0.20
N PHE A 23 -2.88 -2.90 0.93
CA PHE A 23 -2.15 -2.28 2.04
C PHE A 23 -2.46 -3.02 3.33
N THR A 24 -1.43 -3.57 3.96
CA THR A 24 -1.53 -4.21 5.27
C THR A 24 -1.08 -3.27 6.37
N GLY A 25 -1.80 -3.24 7.48
CA GLY A 25 -1.44 -2.46 8.67
C GLY A 25 -0.34 -3.12 9.50
N GLY A 26 0.50 -2.29 10.13
CA GLY A 26 1.52 -2.74 11.09
C GLY A 26 2.97 -2.38 10.72
N CYS A 27 3.26 -1.09 10.49
CA CYS A 27 4.63 -0.61 10.28
C CYS A 27 5.26 -0.09 11.59
N ASN A 28 6.47 -0.55 11.92
CA ASN A 28 7.20 -0.11 13.12
C ASN A 28 7.99 1.20 12.93
N PHE A 29 7.93 1.81 11.75
CA PHE A 29 8.63 3.06 11.48
C PHE A 29 7.78 4.28 11.91
N ARG A 30 8.43 5.44 12.05
CA ARG A 30 7.81 6.72 12.43
C ARG A 30 8.18 7.82 11.43
N CYS A 31 8.22 7.47 10.15
CA CYS A 31 8.68 8.36 9.09
C CYS A 31 7.78 9.60 9.01
N PRO A 32 8.31 10.83 9.13
CA PRO A 32 7.51 12.06 9.07
C PRO A 32 6.94 12.33 7.67
N PHE A 33 7.49 11.68 6.64
CA PHE A 33 7.07 11.76 5.24
C PHE A 33 6.22 10.57 4.80
N CYS A 34 5.69 9.77 5.73
CA CYS A 34 4.92 8.59 5.36
C CYS A 34 3.62 9.00 4.64
N HIS A 35 3.53 8.70 3.36
CA HIS A 35 2.32 8.93 2.55
C HIS A 35 1.12 8.09 3.03
N ASN A 36 1.40 7.00 3.74
CA ASN A 36 0.42 6.02 4.22
C ASN A 36 0.22 6.10 5.73
N ALA A 37 0.58 7.23 6.38
CA ALA A 37 0.49 7.36 7.85
C ALA A 37 -0.94 7.21 8.41
N SER A 38 -1.96 7.44 7.58
CA SER A 38 -3.37 7.31 7.94
C SER A 38 -3.94 5.90 7.71
N LEU A 39 -3.18 5.00 7.09
CA LEU A 39 -3.54 3.59 6.89
C LEU A 39 -3.11 2.76 8.09
#